data_AF-A0A0L8BIL1-F1
#
_entry.id   AF-A0A0L8BIL1-F1
#
_cell.length_a   1.000
_cell.length_b   1.000
_cell.length_c   1.000
_cell.angle_alpha   90.00
_cell.angle_beta   90.00
_cell.angle_gamma   90.00
#
_symmetry.space_group_name_H-M   'P 1'
#
loop_
_entity.id
_entity.type
_entity.pdbx_description
1 polymer ?
#
loop_
_entity_poly.entity_id
_entity_poly.type
_entity_poly.pdbx_seq_one_letter_code
_entity_poly.pdbx_strand_id
1 'polypeptide(L)'
;MNTTAANTNLPRFLWRRLAAFVIDSLLFYVVAVAVALSLAFVLPWAPRFFVSATTQCEPAGPSAFAERIDREWSLAPGQSRENQICVTSIWGVPEGRVFVSTLIDAGDKPAQRSISLEIDEAGNPLELESIQFGRGVLDQLVPLLFFCLCSAALIARFGTTPGKRLFTLRVVQDNGEPLPFASAAKRETLRMLPSILLTALGAPLMLLSMTIFGTGDVLGDAIEAVTVFGAPVQVILFADFLIFTLFAIIWWLFPFMRWRGQTIYDRLAGCRVVLRTVVRTTGSPAGLVP
;
A
#
# COMPACT_ATOMS: atom_id res chain seq x y z
N MET A 1 -22.25 27.69 37.23
CA MET A 1 -21.45 27.20 36.09
C MET A 1 -22.41 26.76 34.99
N ASN A 2 -22.79 27.67 34.10
CA ASN A 2 -23.64 27.37 32.95
C ASN A 2 -22.75 26.90 31.80
N THR A 3 -22.60 25.60 31.65
CA THR A 3 -22.18 24.99 30.38
C THR A 3 -23.30 25.22 29.38
N THR A 4 -23.27 26.36 28.68
CA THR A 4 -24.00 26.53 27.42
C THR A 4 -23.45 25.48 26.46
N ALA A 5 -24.14 24.34 26.40
CA ALA A 5 -24.01 23.37 25.34
C ALA A 5 -24.47 24.05 24.04
N ALA A 6 -23.57 24.84 23.46
CA ALA A 6 -23.74 25.32 22.11
C ALA A 6 -23.81 24.06 21.24
N ASN A 7 -25.03 23.75 20.79
CA ASN A 7 -25.34 22.80 19.74
C ASN A 7 -24.63 23.27 18.46
N THR A 8 -23.32 23.06 18.42
CA THR A 8 -22.48 23.32 17.28
C THR A 8 -22.57 22.06 16.44
N ASN A 9 -23.53 22.06 15.52
CA ASN A 9 -23.47 21.19 14.35
C ASN A 9 -22.14 21.49 13.65
N LEU A 10 -21.10 20.75 14.03
CA LEU A 10 -19.76 20.89 13.49
C LEU A 10 -19.88 20.75 11.97
N PRO A 11 -19.51 21.79 11.20
CA PRO A 11 -19.73 21.81 9.77
C PRO A 11 -19.12 20.57 9.12
N ARG A 12 -19.88 19.93 8.23
CA ARG A 12 -19.45 18.73 7.51
C ARG A 12 -18.40 19.13 6.47
N PHE A 13 -17.13 19.21 6.88
CA PHE A 13 -16.01 19.49 5.99
C PHE A 13 -15.54 18.25 5.22
N LEU A 14 -16.46 17.37 4.82
CA LEU A 14 -16.15 16.07 4.24
C LEU A 14 -15.24 16.20 3.03
N TRP A 15 -15.72 16.89 1.99
CA TRP A 15 -15.00 17.08 0.74
C TRP A 15 -13.67 17.82 0.93
N ARG A 16 -13.62 18.78 1.87
CA ARG A 16 -12.39 19.50 2.19
C ARG A 16 -11.36 18.61 2.87
N ARG A 17 -11.77 17.72 3.78
CA ARG A 17 -10.88 16.76 4.45
C ARG A 17 -10.38 15.70 3.47
N LEU A 18 -11.26 15.20 2.58
CA LEU A 18 -10.89 14.24 1.55
C LEU A 18 -9.92 14.87 0.54
N ALA A 19 -10.23 16.05 0.00
CA ALA A 19 -9.34 16.74 -0.92
C ALA A 19 -8.01 17.12 -0.26
N ALA A 20 -8.02 17.59 1.00
CA ALA A 20 -6.79 17.82 1.76
C ALA A 20 -5.95 16.55 1.88
N PHE A 21 -6.59 15.40 2.16
CA PHE A 21 -5.90 14.12 2.24
C PHE A 21 -5.30 13.70 0.90
N VAL A 22 -6.04 13.81 -0.20
CA VAL A 22 -5.52 13.48 -1.54
C VAL A 22 -4.31 14.35 -1.89
N ILE A 23 -4.37 15.66 -1.62
CA ILE A 23 -3.24 16.58 -1.86
C ILE A 23 -2.04 16.23 -0.97
N ASP A 24 -2.27 15.98 0.33
CA ASP A 24 -1.21 15.57 1.24
C ASP A 24 -0.54 14.28 0.76
N SER A 25 -1.32 13.25 0.43
CA SER A 25 -0.81 11.96 -0.07
C SER A 25 -0.01 12.11 -1.36
N LEU A 26 -0.50 12.90 -2.31
CA LEU A 26 0.20 13.13 -3.58
C LEU A 26 1.51 13.89 -3.37
N LEU A 27 1.51 14.95 -2.54
CA LEU A 27 2.72 15.71 -2.21
C LEU A 27 3.76 14.82 -1.52
N PHE A 28 3.33 14.03 -0.54
CA PHE A 28 4.22 13.10 0.15
C PHE A 28 4.75 12.01 -0.77
N TYR A 29 3.93 11.49 -1.69
CA TYR A 29 4.36 10.52 -2.69
C TYR A 29 5.44 11.11 -3.59
N VAL A 30 5.25 12.33 -4.10
CA VAL A 30 6.27 13.04 -4.90
C VAL A 30 7.57 13.22 -4.12
N VAL A 31 7.49 13.63 -2.85
CA VAL A 31 8.68 13.78 -1.99
C VAL A 31 9.36 12.43 -1.73
N ALA A 32 8.59 11.38 -1.43
CA ALA A 32 9.11 10.05 -1.19
C ALA A 32 9.82 9.49 -2.43
N VAL A 33 9.22 9.64 -3.62
CA VAL A 33 9.84 9.26 -4.88
C VAL A 33 11.12 10.06 -5.14
N ALA A 34 11.11 11.38 -4.93
CA ALA A 34 12.30 12.21 -5.11
C ALA A 34 13.45 11.80 -4.17
N VAL A 35 13.14 11.54 -2.90
CA VAL A 35 14.12 11.04 -1.92
C VAL A 35 14.65 9.67 -2.33
N ALA A 36 13.76 8.76 -2.73
CA ALA A 36 14.16 7.42 -3.13
C ALA A 36 15.04 7.40 -4.38
N LEU A 37 14.69 8.19 -5.39
CA LEU A 37 15.52 8.36 -6.58
C LEU A 37 16.89 8.92 -6.20
N SER A 38 16.93 9.94 -5.33
CA SER A 38 18.19 10.51 -4.84
C SER A 38 19.04 9.48 -4.10
N LEU A 39 18.42 8.65 -3.26
CA LEU A 39 19.11 7.57 -2.54
C LEU A 39 19.56 6.45 -3.48
N ALA A 40 18.79 6.11 -4.52
CA ALA A 40 19.15 5.08 -5.48
C ALA A 40 20.43 5.42 -6.29
N PHE A 41 20.71 6.71 -6.51
CA PHE A 41 21.98 7.14 -7.10
C PHE A 41 23.19 6.96 -6.19
N VAL A 42 23.00 6.92 -4.87
CA VAL A 42 24.09 6.90 -3.88
C VAL A 42 24.23 5.53 -3.23
N LEU A 43 23.14 4.79 -3.08
CA LEU A 43 23.06 3.54 -2.33
C LEU A 43 22.53 2.42 -3.24
N PRO A 44 23.34 1.38 -3.54
CA PRO A 44 22.90 0.26 -4.38
C PRO A 44 21.75 -0.56 -3.77
N TRP A 45 21.49 -0.41 -2.47
CA TRP A 45 20.45 -1.12 -1.72
C TRP A 45 19.20 -0.27 -1.42
N ALA A 46 19.12 0.97 -1.92
CA ALA A 46 17.97 1.84 -1.65
C ALA A 46 16.65 1.20 -2.09
N PRO A 47 15.55 1.38 -1.32
CA PRO A 47 14.23 0.92 -1.72
C PRO A 47 13.84 1.61 -3.04
N ARG A 48 13.58 0.80 -4.07
CA ARG A 48 13.18 1.29 -5.39
C ARG A 48 11.67 1.43 -5.39
N PHE A 49 11.18 2.64 -5.58
CA PHE A 49 9.74 2.88 -5.63
C PHE A 49 9.22 2.53 -7.03
N PHE A 50 8.11 1.80 -7.07
CA PHE A 50 7.42 1.40 -8.30
C PHE A 50 6.95 2.63 -9.08
N VAL A 51 7.78 3.11 -9.99
CA VAL A 51 7.41 4.13 -10.98
C VAL A 51 7.57 3.48 -12.34
N SER A 52 6.44 3.00 -12.88
CA SER A 52 6.33 2.38 -14.21
C SER A 52 7.34 1.25 -14.45
N ALA A 53 6.99 0.05 -14.01
CA ALA A 53 7.67 -1.16 -14.44
C ALA A 53 7.22 -1.52 -15.86
N THR A 54 8.16 -1.77 -16.77
CA THR A 54 7.87 -2.37 -18.06
C THR A 54 8.28 -3.83 -18.01
N THR A 55 7.33 -4.71 -18.35
CA THR A 55 7.58 -6.15 -18.43
C THR A 55 7.69 -6.52 -19.89
N GLN A 56 8.84 -7.06 -20.29
CA GLN A 56 9.06 -7.60 -21.63
C GLN A 56 9.26 -9.11 -21.50
N CYS A 57 8.49 -9.87 -22.28
CA CYS A 57 8.55 -11.33 -22.26
C CYS A 57 9.10 -11.84 -23.59
N GLU A 58 10.09 -12.71 -23.51
CA GLU A 58 10.68 -13.39 -24.66
C GLU A 58 10.50 -14.91 -24.50
N PRO A 59 10.35 -15.67 -25.60
CA PRO A 59 10.33 -17.13 -25.54
C PRO A 59 11.56 -17.68 -24.83
N ALA A 60 11.36 -18.55 -23.85
CA ALA A 60 12.47 -19.18 -23.15
C ALA A 60 13.13 -20.23 -24.06
N GLY A 61 14.45 -20.16 -24.20
CA GLY A 61 15.21 -21.25 -24.81
C GLY A 61 15.18 -22.53 -23.97
N PRO A 62 15.67 -23.67 -24.51
CA PRO A 62 15.79 -24.90 -23.74
C PRO A 62 16.69 -24.68 -22.52
N SER A 63 16.18 -24.99 -21.34
CA SER A 63 16.90 -24.84 -20.07
C SER A 63 16.65 -26.06 -19.18
N ALA A 64 17.59 -26.37 -18.28
CA ALA A 64 17.42 -27.45 -17.31
C ALA A 64 16.16 -27.26 -16.45
N PHE A 65 15.77 -26.00 -16.22
CA PHE A 65 14.55 -25.67 -15.50
C PHE A 65 13.28 -25.97 -16.31
N ALA A 66 13.26 -25.63 -17.60
CA ALA A 66 12.16 -25.98 -18.50
C ALA A 66 12.00 -27.51 -18.61
N GLU A 67 13.12 -28.25 -18.73
CA GLU A 67 13.10 -29.72 -18.74
C GLU A 67 12.55 -30.30 -17.44
N ARG A 68 12.89 -29.69 -16.30
CA ARG A 68 12.33 -30.10 -15.00
C ARG A 68 10.82 -29.91 -14.95
N ILE A 69 10.31 -28.77 -15.44
CA ILE A 69 8.87 -28.50 -15.54
C ILE A 69 8.18 -29.49 -16.48
N ASP A 70 8.80 -29.83 -17.60
CA ASP A 70 8.27 -30.83 -18.54
C ASP A 70 8.16 -32.22 -17.92
N ARG A 71 9.10 -32.56 -17.02
CA ARG A 71 9.09 -33.82 -16.29
C ARG A 71 8.04 -33.86 -15.17
N GLU A 72 7.96 -32.80 -14.37
CA GLU A 72 7.07 -32.75 -13.19
C GLU A 72 5.62 -32.40 -13.55
N TRP A 73 5.43 -31.58 -14.58
CA TRP A 73 4.13 -31.19 -15.10
C TRP A 73 3.97 -31.69 -16.54
N SER A 74 3.79 -32.99 -16.74
CA SER A 74 3.69 -33.56 -18.08
C SER A 74 2.45 -33.06 -18.86
N LEU A 75 2.59 -32.88 -20.18
CA LEU A 75 1.52 -32.46 -21.07
C LEU A 75 0.50 -33.58 -21.30
N ALA A 76 -0.80 -33.29 -21.15
CA ALA A 76 -1.84 -34.20 -21.59
C ALA A 76 -2.00 -34.13 -23.13
N PRO A 77 -2.55 -35.18 -23.78
CA PRO A 77 -2.81 -35.15 -25.22
C PRO A 77 -3.68 -33.95 -25.61
N GLY A 78 -3.25 -33.18 -26.61
CA GLY A 78 -3.97 -31.99 -27.09
C GLY A 78 -3.66 -30.69 -26.35
N GLN A 79 -2.78 -30.72 -25.34
CA GLN A 79 -2.27 -29.51 -24.69
C GLN A 79 -0.96 -29.05 -25.33
N SER A 80 -0.72 -27.74 -25.33
CA SER A 80 0.57 -27.14 -25.67
C SER A 80 1.13 -26.34 -24.49
N ARG A 81 2.46 -26.18 -24.47
CA ARG A 81 3.16 -25.36 -23.48
C ARG A 81 3.93 -24.25 -24.16
N GLU A 82 3.81 -23.05 -23.60
CA GLU A 82 4.65 -21.91 -23.94
C GLU A 82 5.47 -21.49 -22.71
N ASN A 83 6.79 -21.52 -22.86
CA ASN A 83 7.73 -21.06 -21.86
C ASN A 83 8.25 -19.68 -22.25
N GLN A 84 8.18 -18.73 -21.34
CA GLN A 84 8.62 -17.35 -21.54
C GLN A 84 9.46 -16.87 -20.36
N ILE A 85 10.45 -16.03 -20.64
CA ILE A 85 11.18 -15.28 -19.61
C ILE A 85 10.72 -13.84 -19.71
N CYS A 86 10.11 -13.36 -18.64
CA CYS A 86 9.67 -11.98 -18.50
C CYS A 86 10.67 -11.20 -17.66
N VAL A 87 11.26 -10.16 -18.24
CA VAL A 87 12.13 -9.22 -17.54
C VAL A 87 11.33 -8.00 -17.17
N THR A 88 11.25 -7.72 -15.88
CA THR A 88 10.65 -6.49 -15.36
C THR A 88 11.75 -5.46 -15.20
N SER A 89 11.61 -4.33 -15.88
CA SER A 89 12.56 -3.23 -15.81
C SER A 89 11.89 -1.95 -15.31
N ILE A 90 12.59 -1.24 -14.42
CA ILE A 90 12.21 0.09 -13.95
C ILE A 90 13.16 1.07 -14.60
N TRP A 91 12.63 1.98 -15.42
CA TRP A 91 13.42 2.99 -16.15
C TRP A 91 14.55 2.39 -16.99
N GLY A 92 14.31 1.22 -17.59
CA GLY A 92 15.27 0.50 -18.41
C GLY A 92 16.32 -0.29 -17.62
N VAL A 93 16.29 -0.25 -16.28
CA VAL A 93 17.14 -1.10 -15.44
C VAL A 93 16.39 -2.38 -15.10
N PRO A 94 16.90 -3.58 -15.46
CA PRO A 94 16.27 -4.83 -15.09
C PRO A 94 16.27 -4.99 -13.56
N GLU A 95 15.10 -5.26 -13.01
CA GLU A 95 14.88 -5.41 -11.57
C GLU A 95 14.63 -6.86 -11.19
N GLY A 96 13.97 -7.62 -12.05
CA GLY A 96 13.69 -9.03 -11.83
C GLY A 96 13.46 -9.77 -13.13
N ARG A 97 13.70 -11.08 -13.08
CA ARG A 97 13.40 -12.01 -14.18
C ARG A 97 12.43 -13.05 -13.64
N VAL A 98 11.37 -13.31 -14.37
CA VAL A 98 10.34 -14.28 -14.02
C VAL A 98 10.23 -15.27 -15.17
N PHE A 99 10.39 -16.55 -14.86
CA PHE A 99 10.07 -17.63 -15.78
C PHE A 99 8.57 -17.91 -15.71
N VAL A 100 7.89 -17.83 -16.85
CA VAL A 100 6.46 -18.08 -16.97
C VAL A 100 6.26 -19.28 -17.88
N SER A 101 5.74 -20.39 -17.34
CA SER A 101 5.30 -21.55 -18.11
C SER A 101 3.79 -21.56 -18.18
N THR A 102 3.27 -21.44 -19.40
CA THR A 102 1.83 -21.43 -19.69
C THR A 102 1.44 -22.72 -20.39
N LEU A 103 0.51 -23.47 -19.80
CA LEU A 103 -0.24 -24.53 -20.46
C LEU A 103 -1.48 -23.97 -21.14
N ILE A 104 -1.66 -24.34 -22.41
CA ILE A 104 -2.80 -23.98 -23.24
C ILE A 104 -3.52 -25.28 -23.62
N ASP A 105 -4.80 -25.36 -23.22
CA ASP A 105 -5.69 -26.44 -23.61
C ASP A 105 -6.48 -26.03 -24.87
N ALA A 106 -6.32 -26.78 -25.96
CA ALA A 106 -6.97 -26.50 -27.25
C ALA A 106 -8.34 -27.18 -27.41
N GLY A 107 -8.90 -27.76 -26.34
CA GLY A 107 -10.22 -28.40 -26.36
C GLY A 107 -11.42 -27.44 -26.52
N ASP A 108 -12.63 -28.00 -26.43
CA ASP A 108 -13.91 -27.28 -26.61
C ASP A 108 -14.11 -26.09 -25.65
N LYS A 109 -13.37 -26.05 -24.54
CA LYS A 109 -13.29 -24.92 -23.60
C LYS A 109 -11.83 -24.56 -23.40
N PRO A 110 -11.28 -23.60 -24.16
CA PRO A 110 -9.88 -23.24 -24.03
C PRO A 110 -9.62 -22.75 -22.62
N ALA A 111 -8.66 -23.39 -21.96
CA ALA A 111 -8.24 -23.06 -20.62
C ALA A 111 -6.73 -22.80 -20.63
N GLN A 112 -6.32 -21.75 -19.93
CA GLN A 112 -4.93 -21.38 -19.78
C GLN A 112 -4.54 -21.52 -18.31
N ARG A 113 -3.42 -22.19 -18.04
CA ARG A 113 -2.86 -22.33 -16.69
C ARG A 113 -1.41 -21.90 -16.74
N SER A 114 -1.02 -20.91 -15.95
CA SER A 114 0.36 -20.43 -15.90
C SER A 114 0.97 -20.59 -14.52
N ILE A 115 2.26 -20.93 -14.52
CA ILE A 115 3.12 -20.89 -13.34
C ILE A 115 4.18 -19.82 -13.59
N SER A 116 4.40 -18.96 -12.60
CA SER A 116 5.41 -17.90 -12.63
C SER A 116 6.37 -18.09 -11.47
N LEU A 117 7.67 -18.18 -11.76
CA LEU A 117 8.74 -18.38 -10.77
C LEU A 117 9.84 -17.35 -11.01
N GLU A 118 10.31 -16.69 -9.96
CA GLU A 118 11.44 -15.75 -10.07
C GLU A 118 12.72 -16.54 -10.35
N ILE A 119 13.55 -16.04 -11.28
CA ILE A 119 14.80 -16.67 -11.68
C ILE A 119 15.98 -15.70 -11.54
N ASP A 120 17.16 -16.26 -11.27
CA ASP A 120 18.41 -15.52 -11.22
C ASP A 120 18.94 -15.20 -12.65
N GLU A 121 20.09 -14.54 -12.74
CA GLU A 121 20.73 -14.24 -14.02
C GLU A 121 21.16 -15.50 -14.80
N ALA A 122 21.43 -16.60 -14.10
CA ALA A 122 21.81 -17.89 -14.64
C ALA A 122 20.60 -18.75 -15.07
N GLY A 123 19.37 -18.30 -14.82
CA GLY A 123 18.14 -19.00 -15.14
C GLY A 123 17.73 -20.08 -14.13
N ASN A 124 18.33 -20.09 -12.94
CA ASN A 124 17.92 -20.95 -11.84
C ASN A 124 16.79 -20.30 -11.06
N PRO A 125 15.85 -21.07 -10.50
CA PRO A 125 14.82 -20.53 -9.62
C PRO A 125 15.48 -19.88 -8.40
N LEU A 126 15.05 -18.67 -8.08
CA LEU A 126 15.40 -18.04 -6.81
C LEU A 126 14.69 -18.82 -5.70
N GLU A 127 15.46 -19.48 -4.84
CA GLU A 127 14.91 -20.01 -3.60
C GLU A 127 14.36 -18.84 -2.80
N LEU A 128 13.09 -18.93 -2.41
CA LEU A 128 12.36 -17.88 -1.71
C LEU A 128 12.96 -17.70 -0.31
N GLU A 129 14.05 -16.94 -0.23
CA GLU A 129 14.69 -16.65 1.04
C GLU A 129 13.79 -15.70 1.85
N SER A 130 13.59 -16.01 3.12
CA SER A 130 12.86 -15.16 4.09
C SER A 130 13.32 -13.68 4.08
N ILE A 131 14.56 -13.43 3.66
CA ILE A 131 15.15 -12.09 3.51
C ILE A 131 14.44 -11.27 2.43
N GLN A 132 14.03 -11.87 1.31
CA GLN A 132 13.34 -11.17 0.21
C GLN A 132 11.95 -10.70 0.64
N PHE A 133 11.20 -11.53 1.38
CA PHE A 133 9.91 -11.14 1.97
C PHE A 133 10.06 -10.00 2.97
N GLY A 134 11.06 -10.10 3.87
CA GLY A 134 11.35 -9.05 4.83
C GLY A 134 11.64 -7.71 4.15
N ARG A 135 12.39 -7.75 3.03
CA ARG A 135 12.66 -6.57 2.22
C ARG A 135 11.41 -6.01 1.57
N GLY A 136 10.57 -6.83 0.94
CA GLY A 136 9.32 -6.38 0.31
C GLY A 136 8.35 -5.72 1.31
N VAL A 137 8.24 -6.27 2.53
CA VAL A 137 7.46 -5.66 3.62
C VAL A 137 8.05 -4.32 4.03
N LEU A 138 9.37 -4.26 4.21
CA LEU A 138 10.05 -3.04 4.62
C LEU A 138 9.90 -1.93 3.57
N ASP A 139 10.07 -2.26 2.29
CA ASP A 139 9.96 -1.35 1.16
C ASP A 139 8.56 -0.72 1.07
N GLN A 140 7.52 -1.45 1.48
CA GLN A 140 6.15 -0.93 1.55
C GLN A 140 5.81 -0.22 2.88
N LEU A 141 6.35 -0.67 4.02
CA LEU A 141 6.08 -0.08 5.34
C LEU A 141 6.83 1.24 5.54
N VAL A 142 8.08 1.34 5.11
CA VAL A 142 8.92 2.53 5.32
C VAL A 142 8.25 3.80 4.78
N PRO A 143 7.72 3.84 3.55
CA PRO A 143 7.03 5.01 3.01
C PRO A 143 5.77 5.37 3.81
N LEU A 144 5.00 4.37 4.25
CA LEU A 144 3.78 4.57 5.04
C LEU A 144 4.10 5.16 6.42
N LEU A 145 5.12 4.63 7.09
CA LEU A 145 5.57 5.12 8.39
C LEU A 145 6.18 6.52 8.26
N PHE A 146 6.98 6.74 7.22
CA PHE A 146 7.54 8.06 6.91
C PHE A 146 6.43 9.10 6.68
N PHE A 147 5.39 8.76 5.92
CA PHE A 147 4.21 9.60 5.73
C PHE A 147 3.53 9.94 7.06
N CYS A 148 3.32 8.94 7.93
CA CYS A 148 2.68 9.13 9.23
C CYS A 148 3.50 10.07 10.12
N LEU A 149 4.80 9.84 10.24
CA LEU A 149 5.70 10.62 11.07
C LEU A 149 5.84 12.06 10.58
N CYS A 150 6.02 12.27 9.28
CA CYS A 150 6.12 13.61 8.72
C CYS A 150 4.79 14.39 8.86
N SER A 151 3.66 13.73 8.59
CA SER A 151 2.34 14.33 8.81
C SER A 151 2.13 14.71 10.28
N ALA A 152 2.54 13.84 11.21
CA ALA A 152 2.47 14.09 12.64
C ALA A 152 3.35 15.26 13.07
N ALA A 153 4.58 15.35 12.56
CA ALA A 153 5.50 16.46 12.83
C ALA A 153 4.92 17.80 12.34
N LEU A 154 4.34 17.83 11.14
CA LEU A 154 3.69 19.03 10.59
C LEU A 154 2.46 19.44 11.41
N ILE A 155 1.66 18.49 11.85
CA ILE A 155 0.51 18.76 12.73
C ILE A 155 0.97 19.26 14.09
N ALA A 156 1.99 18.67 14.69
CA ALA A 156 2.48 19.08 16.00
C ALA A 156 3.07 20.50 15.98
N ARG A 157 3.79 20.85 14.90
CA ARG A 157 4.45 22.16 14.77
C ARG A 157 3.51 23.26 14.26
N PHE A 158 2.67 22.97 13.28
CA PHE A 158 1.87 23.97 12.57
C PHE A 158 0.36 23.82 12.79
N GLY A 159 -0.08 22.75 13.45
CA GLY A 159 -1.49 22.39 13.58
C GLY A 159 -2.14 21.92 12.28
N THR A 160 -1.39 21.80 11.18
CA THR A 160 -1.95 21.52 9.85
C THR A 160 -0.91 20.90 8.91
N THR A 161 -1.39 20.11 7.95
CA THR A 161 -0.61 19.58 6.83
C THR A 161 -0.80 20.48 5.60
N PRO A 162 0.04 20.42 4.55
CA PRO A 162 -0.03 21.31 3.39
C PRO A 162 -1.41 21.33 2.71
N GLY A 163 -2.00 20.15 2.47
CA GLY A 163 -3.35 20.00 1.93
C GLY A 163 -4.41 20.54 2.88
N LYS A 164 -4.32 20.27 4.19
CA LYS A 164 -5.25 20.85 5.18
C LYS A 164 -5.13 22.37 5.24
N ARG A 165 -3.94 22.93 5.07
CA ARG A 165 -3.70 24.37 5.03
C ARG A 165 -4.42 25.02 3.85
N LEU A 166 -4.39 24.40 2.66
CA LEU A 166 -5.11 24.88 1.47
C LEU A 166 -6.62 24.98 1.71
N PHE A 167 -7.20 24.03 2.45
CA PHE A 167 -8.63 24.03 2.77
C PHE A 167 -8.98 24.72 4.09
N THR A 168 -8.06 25.52 4.66
CA THR A 168 -8.25 26.24 5.94
C THR A 168 -8.62 25.33 7.11
N LEU A 169 -8.10 24.10 7.14
CA LEU A 169 -8.33 23.13 8.20
C LEU A 169 -7.17 23.12 9.20
N ARG A 170 -7.49 23.02 10.49
CA ARG A 170 -6.51 22.87 11.58
C ARG A 170 -6.92 21.72 12.49
N VAL A 171 -5.95 20.91 12.91
CA VAL A 171 -6.14 19.87 13.92
C VAL A 171 -5.79 20.47 15.28
N VAL A 172 -6.70 20.33 16.23
CA VAL A 172 -6.53 20.80 17.61
C VAL A 172 -6.97 19.69 18.56
N GLN A 173 -6.46 19.73 19.80
CA GLN A 173 -7.02 18.92 20.87
C GLN A 173 -8.47 19.32 21.18
N ASP A 174 -9.18 18.47 21.93
CA ASP A 174 -10.55 18.77 22.34
C ASP A 174 -10.66 20.04 23.21
N ASN A 175 -9.64 20.31 24.03
CA ASN A 175 -9.49 21.56 24.80
C ASN A 175 -9.15 22.80 23.94
N GLY A 176 -8.87 22.63 22.65
CA GLY A 176 -8.49 23.71 21.73
C GLY A 176 -6.98 23.98 21.59
N GLU A 177 -6.16 23.30 22.39
CA GLU A 177 -4.70 23.45 22.38
C GLU A 177 -4.04 22.79 21.14
N PRO A 178 -2.79 23.16 20.81
CA PRO A 178 -2.00 22.45 19.81
C PRO A 178 -1.87 20.96 20.13
N LEU A 179 -1.95 20.11 19.10
CA LEU A 179 -1.86 18.67 19.26
C LEU A 179 -0.39 18.26 19.47
N PRO A 180 0.00 17.60 20.57
CA PRO A 180 1.36 17.14 20.78
C PRO A 180 1.72 16.04 19.77
N PHE A 181 3.03 15.87 19.54
CA PHE A 181 3.54 14.93 18.54
C PHE A 181 3.04 13.49 18.73
N ALA A 182 3.03 12.98 19.96
CA ALA A 182 2.57 11.61 20.24
C ALA A 182 1.09 11.40 19.84
N SER A 183 0.22 12.35 20.15
CA SER A 183 -1.20 12.29 19.75
C SER A 183 -1.37 12.47 18.23
N ALA A 184 -0.55 13.32 17.60
CA ALA A 184 -0.53 13.48 16.16
C ALA A 184 -0.06 12.20 15.44
N ALA A 185 1.00 11.55 15.94
CA ALA A 185 1.51 10.28 15.43
C ALA A 185 0.47 9.18 15.58
N LYS A 186 -0.12 9.01 16.77
CA LYS A 186 -1.22 8.06 17.01
C LYS A 186 -2.37 8.26 16.02
N ARG A 187 -2.78 9.52 15.80
CA ARG A 187 -3.86 9.87 14.86
C ARG A 187 -3.52 9.45 13.43
N GLU A 188 -2.31 9.75 12.97
CA GLU A 188 -1.88 9.45 11.60
C GLU A 188 -1.66 7.95 11.38
N THR A 189 -1.09 7.24 12.36
CA THR A 189 -0.98 5.77 12.35
C THR A 189 -2.36 5.11 12.33
N LEU A 190 -3.30 5.56 13.16
CA LEU A 190 -4.67 5.04 13.14
C LEU A 190 -5.35 5.31 11.80
N ARG A 191 -5.09 6.45 11.16
CA ARG A 191 -5.63 6.75 9.82
C ARG A 191 -5.10 5.79 8.77
N MET A 192 -3.83 5.40 8.86
CA MET A 192 -3.17 4.44 7.95
C MET A 192 -3.24 2.98 8.41
N LEU A 193 -3.99 2.69 9.47
CA LEU A 193 -4.01 1.37 10.09
C LEU A 193 -4.33 0.24 9.10
N PRO A 194 -5.32 0.33 8.18
CA PRO A 194 -5.56 -0.73 7.22
C PRO A 194 -4.33 -1.00 6.36
N SER A 195 -3.74 0.03 5.75
CA SER A 195 -2.54 -0.14 4.92
C SER A 195 -1.38 -0.75 5.70
N ILE A 196 -1.15 -0.29 6.94
CA ILE A 196 -0.10 -0.83 7.81
C ILE A 196 -0.36 -2.31 8.11
N LEU A 197 -1.59 -2.69 8.46
CA LEU A 197 -1.95 -4.08 8.74
C LEU A 197 -1.83 -4.97 7.50
N LEU A 198 -2.27 -4.49 6.33
CA LEU A 198 -2.12 -5.23 5.07
C LEU A 198 -0.66 -5.54 4.79
N THR A 199 0.19 -4.52 4.85
CA THR A 199 1.60 -4.70 4.54
C THR A 199 2.32 -5.52 5.61
N ALA A 200 2.04 -5.27 6.89
CA ALA A 200 2.71 -5.95 8.00
C ALA A 200 2.26 -7.40 8.18
N LEU A 201 1.01 -7.74 7.86
CA LEU A 201 0.47 -9.09 8.03
C LEU A 201 0.35 -9.86 6.73
N GLY A 202 0.14 -9.19 5.59
CA GLY A 202 -0.12 -9.84 4.31
C GLY A 202 1.03 -10.72 3.87
N ALA A 203 2.27 -10.20 3.83
CA ALA A 203 3.40 -11.01 3.39
C ALA A 203 3.80 -12.10 4.39
N PRO A 204 3.82 -11.88 5.73
CA PRO A 204 4.05 -12.97 6.67
C PRO A 204 2.97 -14.04 6.64
N LEU A 205 1.69 -13.67 6.43
CA LEU A 205 0.62 -14.64 6.29
C LEU A 205 0.75 -15.46 5.01
N MET A 206 1.14 -14.82 3.91
CA MET A 206 1.48 -15.49 2.66
C MET A 206 2.65 -16.46 2.85
N LEU A 207 3.74 -16.02 3.50
CA LEU A 207 4.87 -16.88 3.81
C LEU A 207 4.46 -18.04 4.72
N LEU A 208 3.67 -17.78 5.76
CA LEU A 208 3.17 -18.81 6.67
C LEU A 208 2.33 -19.84 5.92
N SER A 209 1.47 -19.40 5.00
CA SER A 209 0.67 -20.30 4.16
C SER A 209 1.58 -21.21 3.30
N MET A 210 2.64 -20.65 2.71
CA MET A 210 3.62 -21.44 1.97
C MET A 210 4.38 -22.42 2.88
N THR A 211 4.71 -22.04 4.12
CA THR A 211 5.43 -22.96 5.02
C THR A 211 4.57 -24.08 5.60
N ILE A 212 3.26 -23.85 5.79
CA ILE A 212 2.35 -24.84 6.37
C ILE A 212 1.85 -25.81 5.30
N PHE A 213 1.55 -25.29 4.10
CA PHE A 213 0.97 -26.07 3.01
C PHE A 213 2.00 -26.49 1.95
N GLY A 214 3.23 -25.96 2.01
CA GLY A 214 4.29 -26.28 1.07
C GLY A 214 5.07 -27.54 1.45
N THR A 215 5.45 -28.30 0.44
CA THR A 215 6.28 -29.50 0.51
C THR A 215 7.77 -29.17 0.60
N GLY A 216 8.14 -27.90 0.44
CA GLY A 216 9.52 -27.42 0.43
C GLY A 216 10.17 -27.44 -0.97
N ASP A 217 9.49 -28.02 -1.96
CA ASP A 217 9.84 -27.86 -3.37
C ASP A 217 8.93 -26.82 -4.00
N VAL A 218 9.46 -25.61 -4.21
CA VAL A 218 8.71 -24.46 -4.74
C VAL A 218 8.02 -24.78 -6.07
N LEU A 219 8.66 -25.61 -6.91
CA LEU A 219 8.08 -26.01 -8.20
C LEU A 219 6.92 -27.00 -8.01
N GLY A 220 7.13 -28.03 -7.19
CA GLY A 220 6.08 -29.00 -6.84
C GLY A 220 4.87 -28.32 -6.20
N ASP A 221 5.09 -27.39 -5.27
CA ASP A 221 4.03 -26.62 -4.60
C ASP A 221 3.27 -25.72 -5.58
N ALA A 222 3.99 -25.09 -6.52
CA ALA A 222 3.37 -24.28 -7.56
C ALA A 222 2.55 -25.14 -8.55
N ILE A 223 3.05 -26.32 -8.93
CA ILE A 223 2.33 -27.26 -9.78
C ILE A 223 1.10 -27.80 -9.04
N GLU A 224 1.23 -28.20 -7.77
CA GLU A 224 0.11 -28.67 -6.94
C GLU A 224 -0.95 -27.57 -6.76
N ALA A 225 -0.52 -26.33 -6.50
CA ALA A 225 -1.39 -25.16 -6.44
C ALA A 225 -2.19 -24.96 -7.75
N VAL A 226 -1.57 -25.16 -8.91
CA VAL A 226 -2.25 -24.97 -10.20
C VAL A 226 -3.06 -26.21 -10.62
N THR A 227 -2.67 -27.41 -10.22
CA THR A 227 -3.28 -28.69 -10.66
C THR A 227 -4.38 -29.19 -9.73
N VAL A 228 -4.13 -29.24 -8.41
CA VAL A 228 -5.09 -29.70 -7.40
C VAL A 228 -6.09 -28.61 -7.13
N PHE A 229 -5.61 -27.38 -6.96
CA PHE A 229 -6.50 -26.30 -6.63
C PHE A 229 -7.17 -25.74 -7.88
N GLY A 230 -6.50 -25.47 -9.01
CA GLY A 230 -7.17 -25.04 -10.26
C GLY A 230 -8.01 -23.75 -10.19
N ALA A 231 -8.22 -23.19 -9.00
CA ALA A 231 -8.91 -21.94 -8.63
C ALA A 231 -8.74 -21.57 -7.13
N PRO A 232 -8.78 -22.49 -6.12
CA PRO A 232 -8.75 -22.17 -4.68
C PRO A 232 -7.64 -21.29 -4.09
N VAL A 233 -6.38 -21.33 -4.53
CA VAL A 233 -5.41 -20.32 -4.04
C VAL A 233 -5.85 -18.93 -4.43
N GLN A 234 -6.38 -18.75 -5.64
CA GLN A 234 -6.97 -17.49 -6.06
C GLN A 234 -8.24 -17.19 -5.26
N VAL A 235 -9.03 -18.19 -4.86
CA VAL A 235 -10.20 -17.97 -3.98
C VAL A 235 -9.77 -17.51 -2.58
N ILE A 236 -8.70 -18.08 -2.00
CA ILE A 236 -8.17 -17.65 -0.69
C ILE A 236 -7.60 -16.24 -0.81
N LEU A 237 -6.73 -15.98 -1.80
CA LEU A 237 -6.18 -14.64 -2.05
C LEU A 237 -7.29 -13.62 -2.35
N PHE A 238 -8.32 -14.02 -3.09
CA PHE A 238 -9.48 -13.19 -3.39
C PHE A 238 -10.34 -12.95 -2.15
N ALA A 239 -10.55 -13.96 -1.32
CA ALA A 239 -11.27 -13.83 -0.06
C ALA A 239 -10.51 -12.90 0.90
N ASP A 240 -9.19 -13.07 1.04
CA ASP A 240 -8.33 -12.18 1.83
C ASP A 240 -8.38 -10.75 1.28
N PHE A 241 -8.27 -10.59 -0.04
CA PHE A 241 -8.41 -9.29 -0.69
C PHE A 241 -9.78 -8.67 -0.42
N LEU A 242 -10.88 -9.43 -0.50
CA LEU A 242 -12.22 -8.95 -0.22
C LEU A 242 -12.40 -8.57 1.25
N ILE A 243 -11.99 -9.42 2.19
CA ILE A 243 -12.07 -9.15 3.64
C ILE A 243 -11.29 -7.89 3.97
N PHE A 244 -10.07 -7.77 3.45
CA PHE A 244 -9.24 -6.61 3.68
C PHE A 244 -9.83 -5.34 3.03
N THR A 245 -10.34 -5.45 1.80
CA THR A 245 -10.98 -4.33 1.10
C THR A 245 -12.22 -3.85 1.85
N LEU A 246 -13.05 -4.77 2.35
CA LEU A 246 -14.20 -4.44 3.20
C LEU A 246 -13.75 -3.77 4.50
N PHE A 247 -12.70 -4.28 5.14
CA PHE A 247 -12.13 -3.65 6.33
C PHE A 247 -11.63 -2.23 6.04
N ALA A 248 -10.90 -2.01 4.94
CA ALA A 248 -10.40 -0.71 4.52
C ALA A 248 -11.54 0.26 4.17
N ILE A 249 -12.57 -0.21 3.46
CA ILE A 249 -13.79 0.55 3.16
C ILE A 249 -14.49 0.95 4.45
N ILE A 250 -14.67 0.02 5.39
CA ILE A 250 -15.27 0.35 6.69
C ILE A 250 -14.38 1.36 7.41
N TRP A 251 -13.08 1.14 7.49
CA TRP A 251 -12.18 2.02 8.24
C TRP A 251 -12.09 3.44 7.67
N TRP A 252 -12.01 3.59 6.35
CA TRP A 252 -11.88 4.88 5.69
C TRP A 252 -13.22 5.52 5.37
N LEU A 253 -14.22 4.77 4.89
CA LEU A 253 -15.51 5.32 4.45
C LEU A 253 -16.57 5.38 5.56
N PHE A 254 -16.58 4.44 6.51
CA PHE A 254 -17.58 4.47 7.60
C PHE A 254 -17.53 5.76 8.45
N PRO A 255 -16.35 6.32 8.78
CA PRO A 255 -16.28 7.62 9.46
C PRO A 255 -17.04 8.72 8.72
N PHE A 256 -17.15 8.64 7.39
CA PHE A 256 -17.87 9.60 6.57
C PHE A 256 -19.40 9.40 6.59
N MET A 257 -19.88 8.16 6.68
CA MET A 257 -21.32 7.86 6.71
C MET A 257 -21.98 8.25 8.03
N ARG A 258 -21.31 8.02 9.16
CA ARG A 258 -21.85 8.29 10.51
C ARG A 258 -21.24 9.54 11.15
N TRP A 259 -21.11 10.61 10.36
CA TRP A 259 -20.40 11.82 10.78
C TRP A 259 -21.10 12.55 11.94
N ARG A 260 -20.47 12.56 13.12
CA ARG A 260 -20.89 13.34 14.31
C ARG A 260 -19.88 14.43 14.69
N GLY A 261 -19.17 15.00 13.70
CA GLY A 261 -18.19 16.09 13.92
C GLY A 261 -16.74 15.63 14.15
N GLN A 262 -16.52 14.36 14.47
CA GLN A 262 -15.21 13.73 14.65
C GLN A 262 -15.20 12.35 13.98
N THR A 263 -14.05 11.97 13.42
CA THR A 263 -13.80 10.61 12.94
C THR A 263 -13.41 9.69 14.09
N ILE A 264 -13.46 8.37 13.89
CA ILE A 264 -13.07 7.39 14.91
C ILE A 264 -11.62 7.61 15.36
N TYR A 265 -10.70 7.80 14.41
CA TYR A 265 -9.29 8.05 14.71
C TYR A 265 -9.04 9.43 15.33
N ASP A 266 -9.81 10.46 14.97
CA ASP A 266 -9.72 11.76 15.65
C ASP A 266 -10.13 11.61 17.14
N ARG A 267 -11.21 10.87 17.43
CA ARG A 267 -11.69 10.61 18.79
C ARG A 267 -10.70 9.78 19.61
N LEU A 268 -10.16 8.71 19.04
CA LEU A 268 -9.16 7.86 19.71
C LEU A 268 -7.85 8.62 20.01
N ALA A 269 -7.57 9.69 19.25
CA ALA A 269 -6.43 10.59 19.47
C ALA A 269 -6.77 11.82 20.33
N GLY A 270 -8.01 11.98 20.80
CA GLY A 270 -8.44 13.12 21.63
C GLY A 270 -8.36 14.46 20.90
N CYS A 271 -8.74 14.48 19.62
CA CYS A 271 -8.59 15.65 18.77
C CYS A 271 -9.79 15.88 17.85
N ARG A 272 -9.83 17.08 17.26
CA ARG A 272 -10.84 17.47 16.26
C ARG A 272 -10.22 18.38 15.20
N VAL A 273 -10.84 18.39 14.02
CA VAL A 273 -10.47 19.32 12.95
C VAL A 273 -11.46 20.46 12.94
N VAL A 274 -10.93 21.68 13.07
CA VAL A 274 -11.67 22.94 13.07
C VAL A 274 -11.30 23.76 11.83
N LEU A 275 -12.16 24.70 11.46
CA LEU A 275 -11.81 25.70 10.46
C LEU A 275 -10.82 26.68 11.11
N ARG A 276 -9.79 27.07 10.38
CA ARG A 276 -8.88 28.12 10.78
C ARG A 276 -9.64 29.43 10.70
N THR A 277 -10.10 29.94 11.83
CA THR A 277 -10.64 31.29 11.92
C THR A 277 -9.52 32.25 11.55
N VAL A 278 -9.60 32.85 10.36
CA VAL A 278 -8.76 33.99 10.03
C VAL A 278 -9.25 35.10 10.96
N VAL A 279 -8.51 35.38 12.02
CA VAL A 279 -8.72 36.59 12.80
C VAL A 279 -8.46 37.73 11.82
N ARG A 280 -9.53 38.25 11.23
CA ARG A 280 -9.49 39.51 10.51
C ARG A 280 -9.14 40.51 11.60
N THR A 281 -7.88 40.94 11.65
CA THR A 281 -7.49 42.17 12.31
C THR A 281 -8.22 43.29 11.58
N THR A 282 -9.49 43.52 11.93
CA THR A 282 -10.15 44.77 11.66
C THR A 282 -9.35 45.80 12.42
N GLY A 283 -8.44 46.47 11.72
CA GLY A 283 -7.75 47.64 12.24
C GLY A 283 -8.81 48.59 12.76
N SER A 284 -8.84 48.78 14.07
CA SER A 284 -9.60 49.85 14.68
C SER A 284 -9.03 51.15 14.10
N PRO A 285 -9.81 51.98 13.37
CA PRO A 285 -9.34 53.30 13.01
C PRO A 285 -9.13 54.06 14.32
N ALA A 286 -7.87 54.33 14.63
CA ALA A 286 -7.49 55.16 15.76
C ALA A 286 -8.25 56.47 15.63
N GLY A 287 -9.08 56.76 16.63
CA GLY A 287 -9.83 58.00 16.72
C GLY A 287 -8.88 59.18 16.70
N LEU A 288 -9.09 60.08 15.74
CA LEU A 288 -8.72 61.48 15.86
C LEU A 288 -9.59 62.08 16.96
N VAL A 289 -8.97 62.34 18.10
CA VAL A 289 -9.50 63.17 19.20
C VAL A 289 -9.07 64.62 18.88
N PRO A 290 -9.96 65.61 19.12
CA PRO A 290 -10.09 66.84 18.32
C PRO A 290 -8.95 67.85 18.45
#